data_AF-A0A963DN35-F1
#
_entry.id   AF-A0A963DN35-F1
#
_cell.length_a   1.000
_cell.length_b   1.000
_cell.length_c   1.000
_cell.angle_alpha   90.00
_cell.angle_beta   90.00
_cell.angle_gamma   90.00
#
_symmetry.space_group_name_H-M   'P 1'
#
loop_
_entity.id
_entity.type
_entity.pdbx_description
1 polymer ?
#
loop_
_entity_poly.entity_id
_entity_poly.type
_entity_poly.pdbx_seq_one_letter_code
_entity_poly.pdbx_strand_id
1 'polypeptide(L)'
;MGSEIWYRGEAEGVTPSRPGGGSIHDLGEGVYFTSDREVAKTYADTRAKDNQVASRAYVANIDLGKMRVLDLTKDTRWNAYLKSRPVPQLTVEQLIRQANENYGRFFEAFINQNKINLSQYDAVIGPEFVRGGKQLCILLKNGKTTPLHAEIRAGFQLYYQGGREIKIPSRLTADAGFLPSSQQILTVKSPLRRAAGNQAAAAMIGVALGGLAQWLGNQGGSARSARKLKPPMPKPLKQSSVEEKGF
;
A
#
# COMPACT_ATOMS: atom_id res chain seq x y z
N MET A 1 10.27 -9.30 19.29
CA MET A 1 9.14 -9.90 18.55
C MET A 1 9.71 -10.92 17.58
N GLY A 2 8.95 -11.93 17.18
CA GLY A 2 9.40 -12.95 16.23
C GLY A 2 8.86 -12.70 14.81
N SER A 3 8.95 -13.72 13.97
CA SER A 3 8.28 -13.73 12.68
C SER A 3 6.78 -13.94 12.83
N GLU A 4 5.99 -13.13 12.14
CA GLU A 4 4.51 -13.18 12.14
C GLU A 4 3.98 -13.28 10.70
N ILE A 5 2.84 -13.95 10.54
CA ILE A 5 2.14 -14.03 9.26
C ILE A 5 1.24 -12.81 9.08
N TRP A 6 1.41 -12.14 7.94
CA TRP A 6 0.64 -10.97 7.55
C TRP A 6 0.11 -11.13 6.12
N TYR A 7 -1.03 -10.50 5.85
CA TYR A 7 -1.72 -10.59 4.57
C TYR A 7 -1.87 -9.23 3.93
N ARG A 8 -1.83 -9.19 2.60
CA ARG A 8 -2.00 -7.96 1.83
C ARG A 8 -2.92 -8.22 0.63
N GLY A 9 -3.97 -7.41 0.51
CA GLY A 9 -4.74 -7.29 -0.72
C GLY A 9 -4.21 -6.17 -1.61
N GLU A 10 -4.10 -6.39 -2.91
CA GLU A 10 -3.82 -5.36 -3.90
C GLU A 10 -4.56 -5.65 -5.21
N ALA A 11 -4.57 -4.68 -6.12
CA ALA A 11 -5.11 -4.86 -7.46
C ALA A 11 -4.02 -4.56 -8.49
N GLU A 12 -3.80 -5.51 -9.41
CA GLU A 12 -2.85 -5.36 -10.51
C GLU A 12 -3.28 -4.22 -11.45
N GLY A 13 -2.32 -3.40 -11.90
CA GLY A 13 -2.59 -2.28 -12.79
C GLY A 13 -3.28 -1.07 -12.13
N VAL A 14 -3.61 -1.15 -10.83
CA VAL A 14 -4.10 0.01 -10.08
C VAL A 14 -2.92 0.75 -9.49
N THR A 15 -2.75 2.01 -9.87
CA THR A 15 -1.70 2.88 -9.32
C THR A 15 -1.79 2.88 -7.80
N PRO A 16 -0.70 2.61 -7.08
CA PRO A 16 -0.67 2.77 -5.62
C PRO A 16 -1.15 4.17 -5.24
N SER A 17 -1.80 4.29 -4.08
CA SER A 17 -2.09 5.60 -3.49
C SER A 17 -0.79 6.41 -3.45
N ARG A 18 -0.82 7.61 -4.05
CA ARG A 18 0.36 8.48 -4.09
C ARG A 18 0.61 9.06 -2.70
N PRO A 19 1.87 9.15 -2.25
CA PRO A 19 2.21 9.94 -1.08
C PRO A 19 1.67 11.37 -1.21
N GLY A 20 0.89 11.83 -0.23
CA GLY A 20 0.26 13.16 -0.27
C GLY A 20 -0.93 13.30 -1.23
N GLY A 21 -1.47 12.18 -1.76
CA GLY A 21 -2.56 12.14 -2.74
C GLY A 21 -3.97 12.42 -2.20
N GLY A 22 -4.09 13.02 -1.00
CA GLY A 22 -5.37 13.43 -0.40
C GLY A 22 -6.18 12.33 0.28
N SER A 23 -5.79 11.05 0.17
CA SER A 23 -6.35 9.98 1.00
C SER A 23 -5.57 9.89 2.31
N ILE A 24 -6.24 10.18 3.43
CA ILE A 24 -5.66 10.05 4.77
C ILE A 24 -5.33 8.56 5.00
N HIS A 25 -4.06 8.25 5.22
CA HIS A 25 -3.59 6.89 5.51
C HIS A 25 -3.66 6.61 7.02
N ASP A 26 -4.31 5.52 7.41
CA ASP A 26 -4.61 5.17 8.81
C ASP A 26 -3.43 5.29 9.79
N LEU A 27 -2.25 4.80 9.38
CA LEU A 27 -1.03 4.72 10.18
C LEU A 27 0.17 5.40 9.49
N GLY A 28 -0.10 6.38 8.63
CA GLY A 28 0.90 7.12 7.85
C GLY A 28 1.24 6.48 6.51
N GLU A 29 2.22 7.04 5.81
CA GLU A 29 2.58 6.67 4.44
C GLU A 29 3.37 5.35 4.41
N GLY A 30 2.86 4.33 3.73
CA GLY A 30 3.45 3.00 3.77
C GLY A 30 2.75 1.90 2.98
N VAL A 31 3.33 0.70 3.07
CA VAL A 31 2.74 -0.53 2.53
C VAL A 31 2.00 -1.25 3.65
N TYR A 32 0.68 -1.34 3.47
CA TYR A 32 -0.24 -1.90 4.45
C TYR A 32 -0.43 -3.41 4.31
N PHE A 33 -0.57 -4.04 5.47
CA PHE A 33 -0.89 -5.44 5.70
C PHE A 33 -1.95 -5.54 6.79
N THR A 34 -2.64 -6.67 6.85
CA THR A 34 -3.59 -7.04 7.90
C THR A 34 -3.22 -8.39 8.49
N SER A 35 -3.56 -8.61 9.77
CA SER A 35 -3.39 -9.92 10.40
C SER A 35 -4.46 -10.94 9.97
N ASP A 36 -5.47 -10.51 9.21
CA ASP A 36 -6.61 -11.34 8.83
C ASP A 36 -6.62 -11.63 7.31
N ARG A 37 -6.70 -12.93 6.98
CA ARG A 37 -6.67 -13.45 5.61
C ARG A 37 -7.87 -12.99 4.78
N GLU A 38 -9.06 -12.93 5.36
CA GLU A 38 -10.30 -12.57 4.65
C GLU A 38 -10.39 -11.06 4.46
N VAL A 39 -9.88 -10.29 5.43
CA VAL A 39 -9.76 -8.83 5.30
C VAL A 39 -8.85 -8.46 4.12
N ALA A 40 -7.74 -9.17 3.92
CA ALA A 40 -6.87 -8.94 2.77
C ALA A 40 -7.54 -9.25 1.43
N LYS A 41 -8.38 -10.30 1.33
CA LYS A 41 -9.17 -10.57 0.11
C LYS A 41 -10.16 -9.43 -0.17
N THR A 42 -10.89 -9.01 0.86
CA THR A 42 -11.84 -7.89 0.76
C THR A 42 -11.16 -6.63 0.25
N TYR A 43 -9.95 -6.34 0.75
CA TYR A 43 -9.14 -5.23 0.26
C TYR A 43 -8.68 -5.40 -1.19
N ALA A 44 -8.31 -6.62 -1.60
CA ALA A 44 -7.95 -6.91 -2.99
C ALA A 44 -9.13 -6.61 -3.93
N ASP A 45 -10.31 -7.13 -3.61
CA ASP A 45 -11.53 -6.97 -4.43
C ASP A 45 -12.00 -5.51 -4.47
N THR A 46 -12.00 -4.83 -3.32
CA THR A 46 -12.36 -3.40 -3.24
C THR A 46 -11.46 -2.55 -4.13
N ARG A 47 -10.16 -2.87 -4.17
CA ARG A 47 -9.18 -2.14 -5.02
C ARG A 47 -9.34 -2.48 -6.50
N ALA A 48 -9.72 -3.70 -6.82
CA ALA A 48 -9.96 -4.15 -8.20
C ALA A 48 -11.21 -3.49 -8.81
N LYS A 49 -12.13 -2.98 -7.97
CA LYS A 49 -13.43 -2.42 -8.40
C LYS A 49 -14.15 -3.45 -9.28
N ASP A 50 -14.48 -3.08 -10.51
CA ASP A 50 -15.18 -3.95 -11.46
C ASP A 50 -14.25 -4.96 -12.15
N ASN A 51 -12.93 -4.80 -12.04
CA ASN A 51 -11.95 -5.71 -12.64
C ASN A 51 -11.49 -6.77 -11.63
N GLN A 52 -12.34 -7.76 -11.35
CA GLN A 52 -11.99 -8.85 -10.44
C GLN A 52 -10.71 -9.58 -10.87
N VAL A 53 -10.42 -9.69 -12.17
CA VAL A 53 -9.20 -10.34 -12.68
C VAL A 53 -7.92 -9.63 -12.22
N ALA A 54 -7.99 -8.37 -11.78
CA ALA A 54 -6.87 -7.65 -11.18
C ALA A 54 -6.69 -7.94 -9.67
N SER A 55 -7.70 -8.51 -8.99
CA SER A 55 -7.66 -8.75 -7.53
C SER A 55 -6.60 -9.78 -7.15
N ARG A 56 -5.71 -9.44 -6.22
CA ARG A 56 -4.65 -10.32 -5.69
C ARG A 56 -4.56 -10.19 -4.18
N ALA A 57 -4.46 -11.31 -3.45
CA ALA A 57 -4.04 -11.29 -2.06
C ALA A 57 -2.85 -12.21 -1.79
N TYR A 58 -1.91 -11.69 -1.01
CA TYR A 58 -0.62 -12.30 -0.70
C TYR A 58 -0.49 -12.54 0.79
N VAL A 59 0.18 -13.62 1.15
CA VAL A 59 0.70 -13.86 2.49
C VAL A 59 2.19 -13.55 2.52
N ALA A 60 2.66 -12.99 3.62
CA ALA A 60 4.07 -12.75 3.88
C ALA A 60 4.41 -13.17 5.30
N ASN A 61 5.55 -13.83 5.47
CA ASN A 61 6.16 -14.05 6.79
C ASN A 61 7.10 -12.88 7.08
N ILE A 62 6.74 -12.04 8.05
CA ILE A 62 7.44 -10.78 8.34
C ILE A 62 8.13 -10.90 9.70
N ASP A 63 9.45 -10.78 9.71
CA ASP A 63 10.27 -10.80 10.92
C ASP A 63 10.29 -9.44 11.61
N LEU A 64 9.36 -9.25 12.55
CA LEU A 64 9.26 -8.02 13.33
C LEU A 64 10.44 -7.83 14.30
N GLY A 65 11.22 -8.89 14.59
CA GLY A 65 12.40 -8.82 15.44
C GLY A 65 13.55 -8.00 14.83
N LYS A 66 13.56 -7.83 13.50
CA LYS A 66 14.56 -7.05 12.75
C LYS A 66 14.16 -5.59 12.53
N MET A 67 13.01 -5.16 13.08
CA MET A 67 12.43 -3.84 12.80
C MET A 67 12.25 -3.04 14.09
N ARG A 68 12.34 -1.72 13.97
CA ARG A 68 11.86 -0.81 15.01
C ARG A 68 10.37 -0.61 14.81
N VAL A 69 9.55 -1.25 15.63
CA VAL A 69 8.09 -1.26 15.46
C VAL A 69 7.43 -0.36 16.51
N LEU A 70 6.59 0.57 16.07
CA LEU A 70 5.64 1.28 16.93
C LEU A 70 4.37 0.43 17.05
N ASP A 71 4.24 -0.33 18.12
CA ASP A 71 3.09 -1.22 18.35
C ASP A 71 2.02 -0.52 19.21
N LEU A 72 1.07 0.13 18.53
CA LEU A 72 -0.03 0.85 19.18
C LEU A 72 -0.99 -0.10 19.92
N THR A 73 -1.00 -1.40 19.60
CA THR A 73 -1.86 -2.37 20.30
C THR A 73 -1.41 -2.61 21.74
N LYS A 74 -0.15 -2.26 22.05
CA LYS A 74 0.46 -2.37 23.38
C LYS A 74 0.80 -1.00 23.99
N ASP A 75 0.67 0.08 23.23
CA ASP A 75 1.00 1.42 23.70
C ASP A 75 -0.09 1.94 24.66
N THR A 76 0.27 2.07 25.93
CA THR A 76 -0.65 2.54 26.99
C THR A 76 -1.13 3.96 26.75
N ARG A 77 -0.31 4.81 26.11
CA ARG A 77 -0.67 6.20 25.76
C ARG A 77 -1.69 6.21 24.64
N TRP A 78 -1.54 5.34 23.65
CA TRP A 78 -2.53 5.19 22.57
C TRP A 78 -3.87 4.69 23.14
N ASN A 79 -3.84 3.69 24.01
CA ASN A 79 -5.05 3.18 24.67
C ASN A 79 -5.74 4.24 25.54
N ALA A 80 -5.01 5.12 26.19
CA ALA A 80 -5.58 6.26 26.91
C ALA A 80 -6.15 7.31 25.95
N TYR A 81 -5.45 7.60 24.84
CA TYR A 81 -5.89 8.53 23.82
C TYR A 81 -7.21 8.09 23.16
N LEU A 82 -7.34 6.81 22.82
CA LEU A 82 -8.57 6.23 22.27
C LEU A 82 -9.81 6.41 23.17
N LYS A 83 -9.61 6.46 24.49
CA LYS A 83 -10.66 6.66 25.50
C LYS A 83 -10.97 8.13 25.78
N SER A 84 -10.13 9.05 25.30
CA SER A 84 -10.36 10.48 25.44
C SER A 84 -11.56 10.92 24.61
N ARG A 85 -12.20 12.03 25.02
CA ARG A 85 -13.42 12.57 24.43
C ARG A 85 -13.17 13.97 23.86
N PRO A 86 -12.81 14.09 22.57
CA PRO A 86 -12.60 15.41 21.95
C PRO A 86 -13.91 16.15 21.69
N VAL A 87 -15.04 15.45 21.70
CA VAL A 87 -16.39 16.00 21.64
C VAL A 87 -17.25 15.38 22.74
N PRO A 88 -18.36 16.04 23.15
CA PRO A 88 -19.28 15.45 24.11
C PRO A 88 -19.75 14.06 23.65
N GLN A 89 -19.87 13.13 24.61
CA GLN A 89 -20.43 11.78 24.45
C GLN A 89 -19.64 10.76 23.62
N LEU A 90 -18.75 11.16 22.71
CA LEU A 90 -17.99 10.24 21.86
C LEU A 90 -16.50 10.20 22.19
N THR A 91 -15.97 8.99 22.34
CA THR A 91 -14.53 8.77 22.44
C THR A 91 -13.85 8.84 21.08
N VAL A 92 -12.54 9.03 21.05
CA VAL A 92 -11.73 8.94 19.82
C VAL A 92 -11.98 7.61 19.10
N GLU A 93 -11.98 6.49 19.81
CA GLU A 93 -12.25 5.18 19.20
C GLU A 93 -13.63 5.14 18.53
N GLN A 94 -14.67 5.67 19.18
CA GLN A 94 -16.01 5.70 18.61
C GLN A 94 -16.06 6.56 17.33
N LEU A 95 -15.35 7.69 17.31
CA LEU A 95 -15.25 8.55 16.12
C LEU A 95 -14.52 7.88 14.96
N ILE A 96 -13.47 7.09 15.25
CA ILE A 96 -12.77 6.29 14.24
C ILE A 96 -13.70 5.22 13.65
N ARG A 97 -14.43 4.50 14.51
CA ARG A 97 -15.36 3.44 14.08
C ARG A 97 -16.55 3.97 13.27
N GLN A 98 -17.01 5.19 13.57
CA GLN A 98 -18.08 5.84 12.80
C GLN A 98 -17.65 6.25 11.40
N ALA A 99 -16.41 6.72 11.24
CA ALA A 99 -15.86 7.12 9.95
C ALA A 99 -14.36 6.83 9.89
N ASN A 100 -13.98 5.78 9.16
CA ASN A 100 -12.60 5.29 9.12
C ASN A 100 -11.60 6.34 8.60
N GLU A 101 -12.05 7.27 7.76
CA GLU A 101 -11.24 8.41 7.31
C GLU A 101 -10.68 9.27 8.47
N ASN A 102 -11.30 9.21 9.65
CA ASN A 102 -10.81 9.88 10.84
C ASN A 102 -9.56 9.21 11.43
N TYR A 103 -9.26 7.95 11.08
CA TYR A 103 -8.20 7.21 11.75
C TYR A 103 -6.84 7.90 11.57
N GLY A 104 -6.41 8.15 10.32
CA GLY A 104 -5.11 8.79 10.10
C GLY A 104 -5.00 10.16 10.79
N ARG A 105 -6.07 10.95 10.84
CA ARG A 105 -6.09 12.23 11.57
C ARG A 105 -5.85 12.05 13.07
N PHE A 106 -6.53 11.09 13.70
CA PHE A 106 -6.35 10.84 15.14
C PHE A 106 -4.99 10.20 15.45
N PHE A 107 -4.48 9.37 14.55
CA PHE A 107 -3.12 8.85 14.63
C PHE A 107 -2.09 10.00 14.57
N GLU A 108 -2.18 10.90 13.59
CA GLU A 108 -1.29 12.05 13.46
C GLU A 108 -1.34 12.96 14.71
N ALA A 109 -2.54 13.25 15.22
CA ALA A 109 -2.71 14.03 16.43
C ALA A 109 -2.03 13.38 17.65
N PHE A 110 -2.17 12.05 17.80
CA PHE A 110 -1.49 11.30 18.85
C PHE A 110 0.03 11.34 18.72
N ILE A 111 0.56 11.12 17.52
CA ILE A 111 2.00 11.17 17.23
C ILE A 111 2.56 12.55 17.60
N ASN A 112 1.89 13.63 17.19
CA ASN A 112 2.28 14.99 17.50
C ASN A 112 2.22 15.29 19.00
N GLN A 113 1.12 14.93 19.67
CA GLN A 113 0.95 15.14 21.11
C GLN A 113 2.03 14.43 21.93
N ASN A 114 2.45 13.24 21.50
CA ASN A 114 3.43 12.42 22.21
C ASN A 114 4.86 12.61 21.70
N LYS A 115 5.09 13.58 20.80
CA LYS A 115 6.40 13.90 20.20
C LYS A 115 7.09 12.67 19.61
N ILE A 116 6.32 11.78 18.99
CA ILE A 116 6.83 10.55 18.40
C ILE A 116 7.40 10.87 17.02
N ASN A 117 8.68 10.56 16.81
CA ASN A 117 9.32 10.74 15.51
C ASN A 117 9.19 9.45 14.67
N LEU A 118 8.24 9.41 13.73
CA LEU A 118 8.00 8.24 12.87
C LEU A 118 9.21 7.86 12.00
N SER A 119 10.15 8.78 11.74
CA SER A 119 11.37 8.43 10.99
C SER A 119 12.25 7.40 11.72
N GLN A 120 12.10 7.27 13.05
CA GLN A 120 12.82 6.31 13.89
C GLN A 120 12.22 4.90 13.87
N TYR A 121 11.06 4.70 13.25
CA TYR A 121 10.38 3.40 13.19
C TYR A 121 10.37 2.87 11.77
N ASP A 122 10.52 1.57 11.59
CA ASP A 122 10.45 0.92 10.28
C ASP A 122 9.00 0.49 9.95
N ALA A 123 8.19 0.26 10.99
CA ALA A 123 6.79 -0.10 10.86
C ALA A 123 5.93 0.41 12.03
N VAL A 124 4.63 0.53 11.78
CA VAL A 124 3.59 0.79 12.80
C VAL A 124 2.59 -0.35 12.78
N ILE A 125 2.22 -0.86 13.96
CA ILE A 125 1.11 -1.82 14.12
C ILE A 125 -0.01 -1.11 14.88
N GLY A 126 -1.23 -1.20 14.37
CA GLY A 126 -2.41 -0.62 15.01
C GLY A 126 -3.65 -1.51 14.85
N PRO A 127 -4.75 -1.22 15.57
CA PRO A 127 -6.02 -1.89 15.36
C PRO A 127 -6.57 -1.68 13.95
N GLU A 128 -7.26 -2.67 13.40
CA GLU A 128 -8.10 -2.51 12.20
C GLU A 128 -9.54 -2.28 12.67
N PHE A 129 -9.99 -1.01 12.64
CA PHE A 129 -11.27 -0.61 13.24
C PHE A 129 -12.49 -0.89 12.37
N VAL A 130 -12.32 -1.07 11.04
CA VAL A 130 -13.45 -1.30 10.12
C VAL A 130 -13.84 -2.77 10.11
N ARG A 131 -12.84 -3.66 9.97
CA ARG A 131 -13.07 -5.09 9.74
C ARG A 131 -12.56 -6.00 10.86
N GLY A 132 -11.93 -5.42 11.89
CA GLY A 132 -11.35 -6.15 13.01
C GLY A 132 -9.94 -6.67 12.73
N GLY A 133 -9.26 -7.10 13.80
CA GLY A 133 -7.87 -7.57 13.75
C GLY A 133 -6.84 -6.43 13.92
N LYS A 134 -5.65 -6.66 13.38
CA LYS A 134 -4.53 -5.71 13.38
C LYS A 134 -4.21 -5.31 11.95
N GLN A 135 -3.69 -4.10 11.78
CA GLN A 135 -3.01 -3.67 10.56
C GLN A 135 -1.55 -3.34 10.85
N LEU A 136 -0.70 -3.60 9.88
CA LEU A 136 0.73 -3.32 9.89
C LEU A 136 1.03 -2.41 8.71
N CYS A 137 1.63 -1.26 8.98
CA CYS A 137 2.11 -0.32 7.98
C CYS A 137 3.64 -0.35 7.96
N ILE A 138 4.23 -0.83 6.86
CA ILE A 138 5.67 -0.69 6.62
C ILE A 138 5.91 0.72 6.07
N LEU A 139 6.61 1.56 6.83
CA LEU A 139 6.67 2.99 6.59
C LEU A 139 7.60 3.33 5.42
N LEU A 140 7.13 4.23 4.53
CA LEU A 140 8.01 4.88 3.56
C LEU A 140 9.01 5.78 4.27
N LYS A 141 10.19 5.94 3.66
CA LYS A 141 11.21 6.90 4.11
C LYS A 141 11.31 8.02 3.09
N ASN A 142 10.95 9.23 3.50
CA ASN A 142 10.90 10.41 2.62
C ASN A 142 10.06 10.15 1.35
N GLY A 143 8.91 9.51 1.52
CA GLY A 143 8.00 9.15 0.42
C GLY A 143 8.50 8.03 -0.50
N LYS A 144 9.59 7.34 -0.14
CA LYS A 144 10.20 6.26 -0.94
C LYS A 144 10.19 4.93 -0.21
N THR A 145 10.10 3.85 -0.98
CA THR A 145 10.31 2.51 -0.48
C THR A 145 11.76 2.31 -0.03
N THR A 146 11.97 1.36 0.87
CA THR A 146 13.28 0.97 1.41
C THR A 146 13.63 -0.46 0.97
N PRO A 147 14.88 -0.93 1.15
CA PRO A 147 15.23 -2.33 0.89
C PRO A 147 14.33 -3.34 1.63
N LEU A 148 13.84 -2.98 2.82
CA LEU A 148 12.89 -3.80 3.59
C LEU A 148 11.59 -4.08 2.80
N HIS A 149 11.11 -3.12 2.01
CA HIS A 149 9.91 -3.31 1.20
C HIS A 149 10.14 -4.35 0.11
N ALA A 150 11.33 -4.32 -0.52
CA ALA A 150 11.72 -5.28 -1.54
C ALA A 150 11.91 -6.67 -0.93
N GLU A 151 12.54 -6.77 0.24
CA GLU A 151 12.71 -8.02 0.99
C GLU A 151 11.35 -8.65 1.33
N ILE A 152 10.44 -7.88 1.94
CA ILE A 152 9.09 -8.35 2.28
C ILE A 152 8.34 -8.78 1.01
N ARG A 153 8.42 -7.99 -0.08
CA ARG A 153 7.74 -8.30 -1.34
C ARG A 153 8.31 -9.54 -2.03
N ALA A 154 9.61 -9.80 -1.91
CA ALA A 154 10.23 -11.02 -2.41
C ALA A 154 9.73 -12.28 -1.68
N GLY A 155 9.25 -12.13 -0.44
CA GLY A 155 8.63 -13.19 0.35
C GLY A 155 7.13 -13.41 0.10
N PHE A 156 6.50 -12.65 -0.80
CA PHE A 156 5.07 -12.76 -1.05
C PHE A 156 4.71 -14.11 -1.67
N GLN A 157 3.67 -14.75 -1.12
CA GLN A 157 3.03 -15.91 -1.72
C GLN A 157 1.58 -15.60 -2.02
N LEU A 158 1.22 -15.69 -3.31
CA LEU A 158 -0.13 -15.46 -3.78
C LEU A 158 -1.05 -16.59 -3.29
N TYR A 159 -2.13 -16.23 -2.59
CA TYR A 159 -3.12 -17.20 -2.11
C TYR A 159 -4.54 -16.90 -2.58
N TYR A 160 -4.74 -15.79 -3.28
CA TYR A 160 -6.05 -15.39 -3.80
C TYR A 160 -5.87 -14.57 -5.08
N GLN A 161 -6.63 -14.92 -6.11
CA GLN A 161 -6.63 -14.25 -7.40
C GLN A 161 -8.02 -14.33 -8.04
N GLY A 162 -8.58 -13.18 -8.42
CA GLY A 162 -9.81 -13.10 -9.21
C GLY A 162 -10.97 -13.93 -8.66
N GLY A 163 -11.31 -13.75 -7.39
CA GLY A 163 -12.42 -14.48 -6.76
C GLY A 163 -12.09 -15.90 -6.30
N ARG A 164 -10.86 -16.38 -6.51
CA ARG A 164 -10.48 -17.78 -6.25
C ARG A 164 -9.30 -17.90 -5.31
N GLU A 165 -9.41 -18.84 -4.37
CA GLU A 165 -8.27 -19.23 -3.54
C GLU A 165 -7.25 -20.04 -4.34
N ILE A 166 -5.97 -19.77 -4.07
CA ILE A 166 -4.83 -20.50 -4.58
C ILE A 166 -4.20 -21.24 -3.40
N LYS A 167 -3.95 -22.54 -3.58
CA LYS A 167 -3.32 -23.37 -2.56
C LYS A 167 -1.87 -22.94 -2.34
N ILE A 168 -1.55 -22.56 -1.11
CA ILE A 168 -0.18 -22.19 -0.72
C ILE A 168 0.62 -23.47 -0.49
N PRO A 169 1.84 -23.60 -1.05
CA PRO A 169 2.73 -24.71 -0.73
C PRO A 169 3.02 -24.76 0.78
N SER A 170 2.93 -25.94 1.39
CA SER A 170 2.95 -26.17 2.84
C SER A 170 4.20 -25.72 3.62
N ARG A 171 5.20 -25.13 2.96
CA ARG A 171 6.43 -24.66 3.64
C ARG A 171 6.20 -23.47 4.57
N LEU A 172 5.13 -22.68 4.40
CA LEU A 172 4.79 -21.60 5.34
C LEU A 172 3.87 -22.03 6.49
N THR A 173 3.17 -23.15 6.37
CA THR A 173 2.23 -23.62 7.42
C THR A 173 2.93 -24.36 8.56
N ALA A 174 4.19 -24.76 8.39
CA ALA A 174 4.94 -25.55 9.36
C ALA A 174 5.76 -24.71 10.36
N ASP A 175 6.28 -23.54 9.94
CA ASP A 175 7.10 -22.65 10.79
C ASP A 175 6.27 -21.59 11.54
N ALA A 176 5.00 -21.43 11.19
CA ALA A 176 4.04 -20.64 11.94
C ALA A 176 3.01 -21.60 12.54
N GLY A 177 2.93 -21.68 13.87
CA GLY A 177 2.03 -22.57 14.63
C GLY A 177 0.54 -22.33 14.37
N PHE A 178 0.09 -22.62 13.16
CA PHE A 178 -1.28 -22.54 12.71
C PHE A 178 -1.95 -23.88 13.00
N LEU A 179 -2.62 -23.99 14.14
CA LEU A 179 -3.63 -25.02 14.35
C LEU A 179 -4.92 -24.54 13.67
N PRO A 180 -5.37 -25.16 12.58
CA PRO A 180 -6.76 -24.98 12.16
C PRO A 180 -7.64 -25.65 13.22
N SER A 181 -8.49 -24.87 13.87
CA SER A 181 -9.65 -25.39 14.59
C SER A 181 -10.52 -26.16 13.59
N SER A 182 -10.80 -27.42 13.92
CA SER A 182 -11.61 -28.41 13.20
C SER A 182 -10.98 -29.06 11.95
N GLN A 183 -10.33 -30.20 12.13
CA GLN A 183 -10.75 -31.49 11.56
C GLN A 183 -9.84 -32.63 12.05
N GLN A 184 -10.47 -33.78 12.27
CA GLN A 184 -9.91 -34.98 12.90
C GLN A 184 -8.87 -35.70 12.03
N ILE A 185 -7.87 -36.25 12.72
CA ILE A 185 -7.14 -37.52 12.51
C ILE A 185 -7.11 -38.08 11.07
N LEU A 186 -5.91 -38.14 10.49
CA LEU A 186 -5.42 -39.38 9.87
C LEU A 186 -3.89 -39.40 9.88
N THR A 187 -3.38 -40.25 10.76
CA THR A 187 -1.99 -40.69 10.86
C THR A 187 -1.57 -41.34 9.54
N VAL A 188 -0.54 -40.81 8.87
CA VAL A 188 0.24 -41.58 7.90
C VAL A 188 1.70 -41.47 8.29
N LYS A 189 2.22 -42.54 8.91
CA LYS A 189 3.66 -42.82 8.93
C LYS A 189 4.05 -43.21 7.50
N SER A 190 4.97 -42.49 6.87
CA SER A 190 5.77 -43.09 5.79
C SER A 190 7.24 -42.67 5.92
N PRO A 191 8.18 -43.64 5.92
CA PRO A 191 9.61 -43.38 6.00
C PRO A 191 10.20 -43.41 4.59
N LEU A 192 10.63 -42.28 4.03
CA LEU A 192 11.60 -42.32 2.93
C LEU A 192 12.36 -41.01 2.82
N ARG A 193 13.59 -41.07 3.32
CA ARG A 193 14.66 -40.11 3.13
C ARG A 193 15.27 -40.26 1.72
N ARG A 194 15.75 -39.13 1.21
CA ARG A 194 16.88 -38.93 0.28
C ARG A 194 16.69 -39.38 -1.18
N ALA A 195 16.62 -38.39 -2.07
CA ALA A 195 17.48 -38.33 -3.26
C ALA A 195 17.56 -36.90 -3.80
N ALA A 196 18.80 -36.45 -4.07
CA ALA A 196 19.25 -35.39 -4.97
C ALA A 196 18.69 -33.95 -4.80
N GLY A 197 19.49 -32.88 -4.67
CA GLY A 197 20.81 -32.68 -5.24
C GLY A 197 20.70 -31.66 -6.38
N ASN A 198 21.11 -30.42 -6.08
CA ASN A 198 21.33 -29.27 -6.98
C ASN A 198 21.11 -29.48 -8.49
N GLN A 199 20.11 -28.78 -9.03
CA GLN A 199 20.14 -28.28 -10.41
C GLN A 199 19.73 -26.80 -10.44
N ALA A 200 20.66 -25.96 -10.01
CA ALA A 200 20.76 -24.63 -10.59
C ALA A 200 21.35 -24.79 -12.00
N ALA A 201 20.51 -25.12 -13.00
CA ALA A 201 20.82 -25.02 -14.44
C ALA A 201 19.69 -25.64 -15.29
N ALA A 202 18.53 -24.99 -15.38
CA ALA A 202 17.64 -25.14 -16.53
C ALA A 202 16.67 -23.95 -16.57
N ALA A 203 16.70 -23.20 -17.67
CA ALA A 203 15.86 -22.05 -18.02
C ALA A 203 16.26 -20.66 -17.48
N MET A 204 17.57 -20.35 -17.51
CA MET A 204 18.02 -19.04 -18.00
C MET A 204 18.16 -19.11 -19.53
N ILE A 205 17.06 -18.97 -20.26
CA ILE A 205 16.93 -18.52 -21.67
C ILE A 205 15.43 -18.65 -22.01
N GLY A 206 14.75 -17.52 -22.20
CA GLY A 206 13.34 -17.49 -22.57
C GLY A 206 12.68 -16.14 -22.30
N VAL A 207 12.89 -15.20 -23.23
CA VAL A 207 12.21 -13.90 -23.35
C VAL A 207 12.71 -12.77 -22.44
N ALA A 208 13.99 -12.44 -22.63
CA ALA A 208 14.43 -11.04 -22.69
C ALA A 208 14.10 -10.50 -24.10
N LEU A 209 12.83 -10.22 -24.41
CA LEU A 209 12.39 -9.53 -25.63
C LEU A 209 11.00 -8.92 -25.36
N GLY A 210 10.95 -7.61 -25.14
CA GLY A 210 9.71 -6.87 -24.87
C GLY A 210 9.89 -5.51 -24.19
N GLY A 211 11.13 -5.12 -23.89
CA GLY A 211 11.44 -3.86 -23.20
C GLY A 211 12.12 -2.78 -24.04
N LEU A 212 12.14 -2.86 -25.38
CA LEU A 212 12.92 -1.91 -26.20
C LEU A 212 12.28 -1.51 -27.55
N ALA A 213 10.96 -1.28 -27.59
CA ALA A 213 10.28 -0.83 -28.83
C ALA A 213 9.37 0.41 -28.66
N GLN A 214 9.36 1.10 -27.52
CA GLN A 214 8.46 2.25 -27.32
C GLN A 214 9.12 3.52 -26.76
N TRP A 215 10.43 3.66 -26.99
CA TRP A 215 11.18 4.87 -26.60
C TRP A 215 12.05 5.48 -27.72
N LEU A 216 12.02 4.92 -28.94
CA LEU A 216 12.78 5.44 -30.09
C LEU A 216 11.90 5.68 -31.33
N GLY A 217 10.81 6.42 -31.15
CA GLY A 217 9.91 6.75 -32.26
C GLY A 217 9.06 7.99 -32.00
N ASN A 218 9.68 9.14 -31.80
CA ASN A 218 9.18 10.46 -32.20
C ASN A 218 10.05 11.60 -31.64
N GLN A 219 11.29 11.74 -32.11
CA GLN A 219 11.98 13.04 -32.12
C GLN A 219 12.90 13.15 -33.34
N GLY A 220 12.63 14.16 -34.17
CA GLY A 220 13.30 14.50 -35.43
C GLY A 220 12.41 14.17 -36.63
N GLY A 221 11.98 15.08 -37.51
CA GLY A 221 12.33 16.48 -37.76
C GLY A 221 12.19 16.73 -39.26
N SER A 222 11.55 17.86 -39.65
CA SER A 222 11.66 18.64 -40.92
C SER A 222 10.33 19.40 -41.14
N ALA A 223 10.22 20.73 -41.09
CA ALA A 223 10.74 21.76 -42.01
C ALA A 223 10.34 21.45 -43.48
N ARG A 224 9.71 22.30 -44.30
CA ARG A 224 9.74 23.77 -44.44
C ARG A 224 8.71 24.22 -45.52
N SER A 225 8.22 25.47 -45.39
CA SER A 225 7.99 26.48 -46.45
C SER A 225 6.91 26.26 -47.53
N ALA A 226 6.17 27.25 -48.06
CA ALA A 226 6.05 28.69 -47.86
C ALA A 226 4.86 29.22 -48.69
N ARG A 227 4.16 30.29 -48.27
CA ARG A 227 3.96 31.48 -49.14
C ARG A 227 3.41 32.68 -48.37
N LYS A 228 4.11 33.79 -48.59
CA LYS A 228 3.83 35.18 -48.21
C LYS A 228 2.42 35.62 -48.63
N LEU A 229 1.81 36.54 -47.87
CA LEU A 229 1.38 37.87 -48.33
C LEU A 229 0.86 38.71 -47.14
N LYS A 230 1.37 39.93 -47.03
CA LYS A 230 0.91 41.08 -46.22
C LYS A 230 1.07 42.31 -47.14
N PRO A 231 0.49 43.50 -46.88
CA PRO A 231 -0.79 43.88 -46.24
C PRO A 231 -1.56 44.91 -47.16
N PRO A 232 -2.56 45.68 -46.68
CA PRO A 232 -2.25 46.97 -46.04
C PRO A 232 -3.17 47.38 -44.87
N MET A 233 -2.66 48.24 -43.99
CA MET A 233 -3.42 49.00 -42.98
C MET A 233 -4.03 50.27 -43.59
N PRO A 234 -5.13 50.78 -43.00
CA PRO A 234 -5.31 52.23 -42.91
C PRO A 234 -5.55 52.74 -41.47
N LYS A 235 -4.72 53.74 -41.16
CA LYS A 235 -4.75 54.93 -40.27
C LYS A 235 -5.69 55.07 -39.04
N PRO A 236 -5.21 55.80 -38.00
CA PRO A 236 -5.88 55.97 -36.71
C PRO A 236 -6.83 57.18 -36.69
N LEU A 237 -7.85 57.14 -35.82
CA LEU A 237 -8.68 58.29 -35.48
C LEU A 237 -8.67 58.57 -33.97
N LYS A 238 -7.98 59.68 -33.66
CA LYS A 238 -8.13 60.68 -32.59
C LYS A 238 -8.62 60.26 -31.19
N GLN A 239 -7.73 60.51 -30.23
CA GLN A 239 -8.04 60.86 -28.85
C GLN A 239 -8.93 62.10 -28.77
N SER A 240 -9.89 62.09 -27.86
CA SER A 240 -10.40 63.28 -27.18
C SER A 240 -10.53 62.98 -25.69
N SER A 241 -9.88 63.84 -24.93
CA SER A 241 -9.75 64.02 -23.49
C SER A 241 -11.04 64.43 -22.78
N VAL A 242 -10.93 64.62 -21.45
CA VAL A 242 -11.80 65.41 -20.54
C VAL A 242 -12.89 64.53 -19.88
N GLU A 243 -13.12 64.46 -18.56
CA GLU A 243 -12.83 65.35 -17.43
C GLU A 243 -12.88 64.61 -16.07
N GLU A 244 -12.18 65.16 -15.09
CA GLU A 244 -12.37 64.96 -13.65
C GLU A 244 -13.74 65.43 -13.13
N LYS A 245 -14.19 64.83 -12.02
CA LYS A 245 -14.85 65.37 -10.81
C LYS A 245 -15.50 64.17 -10.11
N GLY A 246 -15.29 63.85 -8.83
CA GLY A 246 -15.07 64.68 -7.66
C GLY A 246 -16.22 64.39 -6.68
N PHE A 247 -15.85 64.08 -5.42
CA PHE A 247 -16.65 63.69 -4.23
C PHE A 247 -16.92 62.20 -4.01
#